data_AF-A0AAE1PCL8-F1
#
_entry.id   AF-A0AAE1PCL8-F1
#
_cell.length_a   1.000
_cell.length_b   1.000
_cell.length_c   1.000
_cell.angle_alpha   90.00
_cell.angle_beta   90.00
_cell.angle_gamma   90.00
#
_symmetry.space_group_name_H-M   'P 1'
#
loop_
_entity.id
_entity.type
_entity.pdbx_description
1 polymer ?
#
loop_
_entity_poly.entity_id
_entity_poly.type
_entity_poly.pdbx_seq_one_letter_code
_entity_poly.pdbx_strand_id
1 'polypeptide(L)'
;MAGKPELRSTDRKVKKRCQECSYFGTLNDKQMCESCAINNESEKCGKCSVQVREGDHGVQCEFCKLWYHAGCGNVSIKIYRILKEEQNLPWSCMNCKAKVVRNTAEVARLREEISNLKDEIKELNIHNNWIRHQTIDNEDKWEDRGRIVAEQAADKVMEKIWEKEEKERRKNNLIIFNVPESDKEDGKDRAKEDTETCEHIFVHKLEVENFKIEKVVRLRKKTIGKSRPTLVKVEDEGMKWHIISQGKKLKNDYDEKIRKIGLSPDLTKAEQQENQRLRNILEEKKKQGGMWKIQRGRIINLDVPYWQQTNYGQKPQYQYQYRRQSTNETGSGTERPKPTQTRQAIRQTEEPGNLQEQQREPRMETQLQEQELNENGNWNTTRDEEEREDQGN
;
A
#
# COMPACT_ATOMS: atom_id res chain seq x y z
N MET A 1 63.29 -5.36 45.94
CA MET A 1 62.51 -6.48 46.52
C MET A 1 61.84 -7.18 45.36
N ALA A 2 61.98 -8.46 45.05
CA ALA A 2 62.73 -9.63 45.50
C ALA A 2 62.96 -10.45 44.19
N GLY A 3 63.93 -11.33 43.96
CA GLY A 3 64.85 -12.10 44.79
C GLY A 3 65.11 -13.41 44.01
N LYS A 4 66.31 -13.52 43.43
CA LYS A 4 67.19 -14.70 43.11
C LYS A 4 66.61 -16.14 43.15
N PRO A 5 67.18 -17.16 42.43
CA PRO A 5 68.63 -17.32 42.26
C PRO A 5 69.20 -17.95 40.96
N GLU A 6 70.51 -17.71 40.82
CA GLU A 6 71.48 -18.42 40.00
C GLU A 6 71.54 -19.93 40.30
N LEU A 7 71.80 -20.74 39.27
CA LEU A 7 72.47 -22.03 39.41
C LEU A 7 73.50 -22.17 38.29
N ARG A 8 74.78 -22.13 38.68
CA ARG A 8 75.93 -22.56 37.88
C ARG A 8 75.96 -24.09 37.84
N SER A 9 76.08 -24.70 36.67
CA SER A 9 76.71 -26.01 36.54
C SER A 9 77.71 -26.00 35.37
N THR A 10 78.93 -26.39 35.70
CA THR A 10 80.06 -26.53 34.79
C THR A 10 80.10 -27.95 34.27
N ASP A 11 79.60 -28.17 33.05
CA ASP A 11 79.78 -29.46 32.35
C ASP A 11 80.76 -29.31 31.17
N ARG A 12 81.98 -29.83 31.38
CA ARG A 12 82.96 -30.05 30.31
C ARG A 12 82.42 -31.12 29.36
N LYS A 13 81.78 -30.71 28.25
CA LYS A 13 81.40 -31.60 27.15
C LYS A 13 82.65 -32.15 26.44
N VAL A 14 82.92 -33.44 26.61
CA VAL A 14 83.93 -34.19 25.86
C VAL A 14 83.41 -34.37 24.42
N LYS A 15 84.14 -33.82 23.43
CA LYS A 15 83.83 -34.02 22.00
C LYS A 15 84.20 -35.46 21.60
N LYS A 16 83.22 -36.28 21.21
CA LYS A 16 83.45 -37.56 20.52
C LYS A 16 83.21 -37.37 19.01
N ARG A 17 84.10 -37.91 18.19
CA ARG A 17 84.12 -37.80 16.72
C ARG A 17 83.30 -38.93 16.09
N CYS A 18 82.35 -38.61 15.22
CA CYS A 18 81.73 -39.57 14.31
C CYS A 18 82.80 -40.01 13.29
N GLN A 19 83.03 -41.31 13.12
CA GLN A 19 84.16 -41.81 12.32
C GLN A 19 83.95 -41.71 10.81
N GLU A 20 82.72 -41.48 10.33
CA GLU A 20 82.39 -41.59 8.89
C GLU A 20 82.01 -40.27 8.22
N CYS A 21 81.56 -39.25 8.96
CA CYS A 21 81.36 -37.91 8.39
C CYS A 21 82.05 -36.88 9.28
N SER A 22 82.90 -36.06 8.69
CA SER A 22 83.86 -35.15 9.33
C SER A 22 83.23 -33.98 10.12
N TYR A 23 81.97 -34.10 10.54
CA TYR A 23 81.19 -33.02 11.14
C TYR A 23 81.47 -32.88 12.65
N PHE A 24 81.80 -31.66 13.09
CA PHE A 24 82.01 -31.30 14.49
C PHE A 24 80.81 -30.49 15.02
N GLY A 25 79.96 -31.10 15.85
CA GLY A 25 78.84 -30.42 16.50
C GLY A 25 78.66 -30.87 17.95
N THR A 26 78.15 -29.99 18.80
CA THR A 26 77.83 -30.30 20.20
C THR A 26 76.41 -30.84 20.31
N LEU A 27 76.28 -32.09 20.77
CA LEU A 27 75.03 -32.80 21.01
C LEU A 27 74.11 -31.99 21.95
N ASN A 28 72.96 -31.58 21.41
CA ASN A 28 71.67 -31.55 22.10
C ASN A 28 70.74 -32.48 21.31
N ASP A 29 70.02 -33.33 22.02
CA ASP A 29 69.23 -34.42 21.48
C ASP A 29 68.17 -33.96 20.46
N LYS A 30 67.98 -34.78 19.42
CA LYS A 30 66.90 -34.79 18.39
C LYS A 30 67.13 -34.22 16.98
N GLN A 31 68.36 -34.04 16.51
CA GLN A 31 68.59 -33.96 15.05
C GLN A 31 69.73 -34.89 14.64
N MET A 32 69.37 -36.17 14.44
CA MET A 32 70.15 -37.08 13.62
C MET A 32 70.11 -36.59 12.18
N CYS A 33 71.25 -36.70 11.51
CA CYS A 33 71.46 -36.50 10.08
C CYS A 33 70.27 -37.04 9.23
N GLU A 34 69.40 -36.15 8.75
CA GLU A 34 68.24 -36.50 7.91
C GLU A 34 68.64 -37.17 6.58
N SER A 35 69.90 -37.06 6.15
CA SER A 35 70.42 -37.77 4.98
C SER A 35 70.83 -39.23 5.24
N CYS A 36 70.82 -39.71 6.50
CA CYS A 36 71.08 -41.11 6.84
C CYS A 36 69.84 -41.85 7.37
N ALA A 37 68.72 -41.15 7.57
CA ALA A 37 67.43 -41.73 7.97
C ALA A 37 66.44 -41.73 6.78
N ILE A 38 66.87 -42.22 5.62
CA ILE A 38 65.92 -42.70 4.62
C ILE A 38 65.39 -44.03 5.16
N ASN A 39 64.41 -43.95 6.05
CA ASN A 39 63.64 -45.12 6.45
C ASN A 39 62.99 -45.67 5.19
N ASN A 40 63.52 -46.81 4.73
CA ASN A 40 63.09 -47.52 3.53
C ASN A 40 61.73 -48.23 3.75
N GLU A 41 60.77 -47.53 4.36
CA GLU A 41 59.42 -48.03 4.64
C GLU A 41 58.57 -48.16 3.38
N SER A 42 58.92 -47.44 2.31
CA SER A 42 58.27 -47.56 1.00
C SER A 42 58.51 -48.90 0.32
N GLU A 43 59.54 -49.66 0.72
CA GLU A 43 59.85 -50.97 0.14
C GLU A 43 59.18 -52.13 0.88
N LYS A 44 58.48 -51.89 2.00
CA LYS A 44 57.77 -52.96 2.72
C LYS A 44 56.43 -53.25 2.06
N CYS A 45 56.11 -54.53 1.94
CA CYS A 45 54.82 -54.97 1.42
C CYS A 45 53.70 -54.49 2.34
N GLY A 46 52.73 -53.75 1.80
CA GLY A 46 51.59 -53.21 2.57
C GLY A 46 50.62 -54.23 3.18
N LYS A 47 50.88 -55.54 3.03
CA LYS A 47 50.10 -56.63 3.67
C LYS A 47 50.92 -57.44 4.68
N CYS A 48 52.07 -57.98 4.27
CA CYS A 48 52.91 -58.83 5.15
C CYS A 48 54.02 -58.05 5.87
N SER A 49 54.22 -56.77 5.55
CA SER A 49 55.28 -55.90 6.09
C SER A 49 56.72 -56.36 5.80
N VAL A 50 56.90 -57.41 4.97
CA VAL A 50 58.21 -57.88 4.50
C VAL A 50 58.68 -57.02 3.33
N GLN A 51 59.98 -56.76 3.25
CA GLN A 51 60.59 -56.00 2.15
C GLN A 51 60.33 -56.66 0.79
N VAL A 52 59.90 -55.87 -0.19
CA VAL A 52 59.75 -56.23 -1.61
C VAL A 52 61.09 -55.90 -2.28
N ARG A 53 61.83 -56.93 -2.68
CA ARG A 53 63.18 -56.78 -3.24
C ARG A 53 63.17 -56.72 -4.76
N GLU A 54 64.25 -56.21 -5.34
CA GLU A 54 64.50 -56.30 -6.78
C GLU A 54 64.55 -57.77 -7.20
N GLY A 55 63.71 -58.15 -8.16
CA GLY A 55 63.50 -59.54 -8.59
C GLY A 55 62.23 -60.20 -8.03
N ASP A 56 61.65 -59.66 -6.93
CA ASP A 56 60.32 -60.07 -6.49
C ASP A 56 59.27 -59.66 -7.54
N HIS A 57 58.19 -60.43 -7.61
CA HIS A 57 57.00 -60.01 -8.34
C HIS A 57 56.26 -58.96 -7.51
N GLY A 58 56.74 -57.72 -7.49
CA GLY A 58 56.16 -56.60 -6.73
C GLY A 58 55.21 -55.75 -7.59
N VAL A 59 54.05 -55.39 -7.04
CA VAL A 59 53.11 -54.44 -7.66
C VAL A 59 52.88 -53.25 -6.72
N GLN A 60 52.93 -52.02 -7.26
CA GLN A 60 52.65 -50.82 -6.48
C GLN A 60 51.18 -50.43 -6.63
N CYS A 61 50.50 -50.20 -5.50
CA CYS A 61 49.13 -49.72 -5.53
C CYS A 61 49.10 -48.26 -5.99
N GLU A 62 48.32 -47.94 -7.01
CA GLU A 62 48.26 -46.58 -7.56
C GLU A 62 47.70 -45.54 -6.57
N PHE A 63 46.78 -45.94 -5.69
CA PHE A 63 46.15 -45.01 -4.74
C PHE A 63 46.95 -44.77 -3.45
N CYS A 64 47.46 -45.83 -2.80
CA CYS A 64 48.20 -45.68 -1.54
C CYS A 64 49.73 -45.63 -1.72
N LYS A 65 50.21 -45.83 -2.95
CA LYS A 65 51.64 -45.85 -3.32
C LYS A 65 52.51 -46.89 -2.59
N LEU A 66 51.91 -47.79 -1.81
CA LEU A 66 52.59 -48.91 -1.16
C LEU A 66 52.83 -50.06 -2.15
N TRP A 67 53.98 -50.71 -2.02
CA TRP A 67 54.32 -51.93 -2.74
C TRP A 67 53.68 -53.17 -2.11
N TYR A 68 53.39 -54.18 -2.92
CA TYR A 68 52.86 -55.46 -2.49
C TYR A 68 53.53 -56.57 -3.27
N HIS A 69 53.93 -57.67 -2.61
CA HIS A 69 54.21 -58.91 -3.34
C HIS A 69 52.96 -59.34 -4.10
N ALA A 70 53.12 -59.87 -5.32
CA ALA A 70 52.02 -60.28 -6.18
C ALA A 70 51.07 -61.25 -5.45
N GLY A 71 51.62 -62.24 -4.73
CA GLY A 71 50.83 -63.14 -3.89
C GLY A 71 50.09 -62.42 -2.75
N CYS A 72 50.74 -61.48 -2.08
CA CYS A 72 50.12 -60.67 -1.03
C CYS A 72 48.99 -59.79 -1.57
N GLY A 73 49.14 -59.23 -2.77
CA GLY A 73 48.14 -58.44 -3.49
C GLY A 73 47.06 -59.27 -4.19
N ASN A 74 47.10 -60.60 -4.10
CA ASN A 74 46.24 -61.54 -4.83
C ASN A 74 46.31 -61.34 -6.37
N VAL A 75 47.50 -61.10 -6.88
CA VAL A 75 47.82 -60.94 -8.30
C VAL A 75 48.49 -62.23 -8.78
N SER A 76 47.85 -62.92 -9.73
CA SER A 76 48.46 -64.12 -10.33
C SER A 76 49.67 -63.73 -11.19
N ILE A 77 50.63 -64.65 -11.35
CA ILE A 77 51.83 -64.42 -12.17
C ILE A 77 51.46 -64.02 -13.60
N LYS A 78 50.36 -64.55 -14.15
CA LYS A 78 49.85 -64.16 -15.47
C LYS A 78 49.42 -62.69 -15.50
N ILE A 79 48.66 -62.23 -14.51
CA ILE A 79 48.23 -60.82 -14.40
C ILE A 79 49.43 -59.91 -14.15
N TYR A 80 50.39 -60.34 -13.34
CA TYR A 80 51.63 -59.57 -13.11
C TYR A 80 52.40 -59.34 -14.41
N ARG A 81 52.52 -60.35 -15.28
CA ARG A 81 53.16 -60.18 -16.60
C ARG A 81 52.44 -59.13 -17.45
N ILE A 82 51.12 -59.16 -17.48
CA ILE A 82 50.31 -58.16 -18.20
C ILE A 82 50.52 -56.76 -17.61
N LEU A 83 50.46 -56.61 -16.27
CA LEU A 83 50.72 -55.32 -15.60
C LEU A 83 52.14 -54.80 -15.82
N LYS A 84 53.11 -55.70 -16.07
CA LYS A 84 54.50 -55.34 -16.37
C LYS A 84 54.68 -54.91 -17.83
N GLU A 85 53.92 -55.51 -18.75
CA GLU A 85 53.97 -55.21 -20.19
C GLU A 85 53.17 -53.95 -20.55
N GLU A 86 52.05 -53.72 -19.88
CA GLU A 86 51.14 -52.60 -20.13
C GLU A 86 51.33 -51.47 -19.10
N GLN A 87 51.92 -50.34 -19.52
CA GLN A 87 52.24 -49.22 -18.61
C GLN A 87 51.02 -48.44 -18.09
N ASN A 88 49.85 -48.63 -18.70
CA ASN A 88 48.63 -47.86 -18.42
C ASN A 88 47.55 -48.67 -17.69
N LEU A 89 47.89 -49.83 -17.11
CA LEU A 89 46.94 -50.62 -16.34
C LEU A 89 47.03 -50.30 -14.85
N PRO A 90 46.07 -49.54 -14.29
CA PRO A 90 46.09 -49.20 -12.89
C PRO A 90 45.82 -50.44 -12.01
N TRP A 91 46.72 -50.70 -11.07
CA TRP A 91 46.49 -51.72 -10.04
C TRP A 91 46.25 -51.08 -8.67
N SER A 92 45.25 -51.60 -7.96
CA SER A 92 44.93 -51.18 -6.60
C SER A 92 44.88 -52.35 -5.64
N CYS A 93 45.41 -52.16 -4.43
CA CYS A 93 45.33 -53.17 -3.38
C CYS A 93 43.88 -53.32 -2.89
N MET A 94 43.58 -54.41 -2.18
CA MET A 94 42.19 -54.72 -1.77
C MET A 94 41.53 -53.61 -0.94
N ASN A 95 42.29 -52.96 -0.07
CA ASN A 95 41.82 -51.84 0.75
C ASN A 95 41.49 -50.60 -0.10
N CYS A 96 42.31 -50.33 -1.13
CA CYS A 96 42.06 -49.23 -2.06
C CYS A 96 40.93 -49.56 -3.04
N LYS A 97 40.81 -50.81 -3.49
CA LYS A 97 39.68 -51.27 -4.33
C LYS A 97 38.33 -51.00 -3.67
N ALA A 98 38.18 -51.36 -2.40
CA ALA A 98 36.96 -51.10 -1.65
C ALA A 98 36.67 -49.60 -1.46
N LYS A 99 37.70 -48.75 -1.35
CA LYS A 99 37.54 -47.29 -1.30
C LYS A 99 37.14 -46.72 -2.66
N VAL A 100 37.78 -47.17 -3.74
CA VAL A 100 37.46 -46.73 -5.11
C VAL A 100 36.03 -47.07 -5.47
N VAL A 101 35.58 -48.31 -5.23
CA VAL A 101 34.19 -48.71 -5.50
C VAL A 101 33.19 -47.85 -4.73
N ARG A 102 33.43 -47.60 -3.43
CA ARG A 102 32.57 -46.70 -2.63
C ARG A 102 32.56 -45.27 -3.16
N ASN A 103 33.74 -44.72 -3.48
CA ASN A 103 33.85 -43.37 -4.00
C ASN A 103 33.20 -43.23 -5.39
N THR A 104 33.32 -44.25 -6.25
CA THR A 104 32.65 -44.27 -7.56
C THR A 104 31.13 -44.27 -7.41
N ALA A 105 30.59 -45.04 -6.47
CA ALA A 105 29.16 -45.02 -6.16
C ALA A 105 28.71 -43.65 -5.65
N GLU A 106 29.49 -43.02 -4.76
CA GLU A 106 29.18 -41.68 -4.25
C GLU A 106 29.24 -40.61 -5.36
N VAL A 107 30.22 -40.67 -6.26
CA VAL A 107 30.31 -39.77 -7.41
C VAL A 107 29.11 -39.95 -8.34
N ALA A 108 28.63 -41.17 -8.54
CA ALA A 108 27.41 -41.42 -9.31
C ALA A 108 26.18 -40.77 -8.64
N ARG A 109 26.02 -40.94 -7.32
CA ARG A 109 24.95 -40.33 -6.53
C ARG A 109 24.98 -38.79 -6.62
N LEU A 110 26.15 -38.19 -6.44
CA LEU A 110 26.32 -36.73 -6.51
C LEU A 110 26.01 -36.19 -7.93
N ARG A 111 26.33 -36.95 -8.98
CA ARG A 111 25.99 -36.55 -10.35
C ARG A 111 24.48 -36.54 -10.60
N GLU A 112 23.77 -37.51 -10.05
CA GLU A 112 22.31 -37.57 -10.10
C GLU A 112 21.69 -36.39 -9.35
N GLU A 113 22.16 -36.11 -8.13
CA GLU A 113 21.73 -34.97 -7.33
C GLU A 113 21.96 -33.63 -8.05
N ILE A 114 23.13 -33.44 -8.69
CA ILE A 114 23.41 -32.27 -9.53
C ILE A 114 22.46 -32.18 -10.73
N SER A 115 22.06 -33.31 -11.31
CA SER A 115 21.08 -33.31 -12.41
C SER A 115 19.71 -32.84 -11.92
N ASN A 116 19.23 -33.38 -10.80
CA ASN A 116 17.95 -33.02 -10.22
C ASN A 116 17.90 -31.53 -9.84
N LEU A 117 18.95 -31.02 -9.19
CA LEU A 117 19.07 -29.60 -8.84
C LEU A 117 19.09 -28.69 -10.07
N LYS A 118 19.70 -29.13 -11.18
CA LYS A 118 19.67 -28.35 -12.43
C LYS A 118 18.26 -28.26 -13.02
N ASP A 119 17.47 -29.32 -12.90
CA ASP A 119 16.10 -29.32 -13.39
C ASP A 119 15.20 -28.44 -12.50
N GLU A 120 15.36 -28.52 -11.18
CA GLU A 120 14.67 -27.62 -10.24
C GLU A 120 15.00 -26.14 -10.50
N ILE A 121 16.28 -25.81 -10.78
CA ILE A 121 16.69 -24.45 -11.15
C ILE A 121 15.99 -24.00 -12.44
N LYS A 122 15.79 -24.88 -13.43
CA LYS A 122 15.06 -24.53 -14.67
C LYS A 122 13.60 -24.21 -14.37
N GLU A 123 12.94 -25.03 -13.56
CA GLU A 123 11.54 -24.83 -13.17
C GLU A 123 11.36 -23.52 -12.40
N LEU A 124 12.23 -23.26 -11.43
CA LEU A 124 12.23 -22.00 -10.67
C LEU A 124 12.44 -20.78 -11.58
N ASN A 125 13.29 -20.89 -12.60
CA ASN A 125 13.49 -19.80 -13.55
C ASN A 125 12.24 -19.52 -14.40
N ILE A 126 11.54 -20.57 -14.84
CA ILE A 126 10.28 -20.43 -15.57
C ILE A 126 9.24 -19.75 -14.66
N HIS A 127 9.11 -20.21 -13.42
CA HIS A 127 8.16 -19.62 -12.46
C HIS A 127 8.49 -18.15 -12.14
N ASN A 128 9.77 -17.82 -11.92
CA ASN A 128 10.20 -16.44 -11.67
C ASN A 128 9.89 -15.51 -12.85
N ASN A 129 10.07 -15.97 -14.09
CA ASN A 129 9.70 -15.19 -15.26
C ASN A 129 8.18 -14.97 -15.33
N TRP A 130 7.39 -15.98 -15.03
CA TRP A 130 5.93 -15.86 -14.96
C TRP A 130 5.49 -14.83 -13.90
N ILE A 131 6.05 -14.90 -12.68
CA ILE A 131 5.77 -13.91 -11.61
C ILE A 131 6.12 -12.49 -12.09
N ARG A 132 7.27 -12.31 -12.74
CA ARG A 132 7.70 -11.01 -13.26
C ARG A 132 6.70 -10.44 -14.26
N HIS A 133 6.27 -11.24 -15.23
CA HIS A 133 5.26 -10.81 -16.20
C HIS A 133 3.94 -10.46 -15.54
N GLN A 134 3.46 -11.30 -14.60
CA GLN A 134 2.23 -11.01 -13.87
C GLN A 134 2.32 -9.72 -13.03
N THR A 135 3.49 -9.43 -12.47
CA THR A 135 3.72 -8.21 -11.68
C THR A 135 3.63 -6.97 -12.58
N ILE A 136 4.25 -7.00 -13.76
CA ILE A 136 4.18 -5.92 -14.76
C ILE A 136 2.73 -5.70 -15.21
N ASP A 137 2.03 -6.78 -15.60
CA ASP A 137 0.62 -6.69 -16.05
C ASP A 137 -0.29 -6.11 -14.97
N ASN A 138 -0.01 -6.39 -13.70
CA ASN A 138 -0.76 -5.84 -12.59
C ASN A 138 -0.45 -4.35 -12.41
N GLU A 139 0.81 -3.96 -12.47
CA GLU A 139 1.24 -2.56 -12.36
C GLU A 139 0.57 -1.68 -13.43
N ASP A 140 0.58 -2.12 -14.69
CA ASP A 140 -0.11 -1.44 -15.80
C ASP A 140 -1.62 -1.28 -15.54
N LYS A 141 -2.28 -2.33 -15.02
CA LYS A 141 -3.70 -2.27 -14.65
C LYS A 141 -3.97 -1.32 -13.49
N TRP A 142 -3.06 -1.23 -12.52
CA TRP A 142 -3.19 -0.31 -11.40
C TRP A 142 -3.02 1.14 -11.85
N GLU A 143 -2.09 1.41 -12.76
CA GLU A 143 -1.92 2.74 -13.36
C GLU A 143 -3.17 3.18 -14.12
N ASP A 144 -3.73 2.32 -14.97
CA ASP A 144 -4.93 2.66 -15.74
C ASP A 144 -6.17 2.85 -14.85
N ARG A 145 -6.34 2.02 -13.81
CA ARG A 145 -7.39 2.25 -12.80
C ARG A 145 -7.17 3.57 -12.07
N GLY A 146 -5.92 3.88 -11.71
CA GLY A 146 -5.55 5.15 -11.09
C GLY A 146 -5.95 6.34 -11.96
N ARG A 147 -5.68 6.26 -13.27
CA ARG A 147 -6.05 7.28 -14.27
C ARG A 147 -7.56 7.49 -14.34
N ILE A 148 -8.34 6.41 -14.47
CA ILE A 148 -9.81 6.49 -14.57
C ILE A 148 -10.41 7.08 -13.28
N VAL A 149 -9.93 6.65 -12.12
CA VAL A 149 -10.42 7.18 -10.83
C VAL A 149 -10.07 8.66 -10.69
N ALA A 150 -8.88 9.08 -11.11
CA ALA A 150 -8.48 10.48 -11.09
C ALA A 150 -9.35 11.35 -12.02
N GLU A 151 -9.65 10.88 -13.22
CA GLU A 151 -10.52 11.56 -14.19
C GLU A 151 -11.95 11.72 -13.63
N GLN A 152 -12.55 10.65 -13.14
CA GLN A 152 -13.88 10.69 -12.52
C GLN A 152 -13.93 11.60 -11.29
N ALA A 153 -12.85 11.66 -10.51
CA ALA A 153 -12.74 12.56 -9.38
C ALA A 153 -12.65 14.03 -9.84
N ALA A 154 -11.90 14.31 -10.91
CA ALA A 154 -11.78 15.62 -11.50
C ALA A 154 -13.15 16.14 -12.00
N ASP A 155 -13.91 15.30 -12.71
CA ASP A 155 -15.26 15.67 -13.19
C ASP A 155 -16.20 16.03 -12.05
N LYS A 156 -16.25 15.21 -10.99
CA LYS A 156 -17.07 15.48 -9.80
C LYS A 156 -16.65 16.75 -9.07
N VAL A 157 -15.35 17.09 -9.08
CA VAL A 157 -14.85 18.33 -8.50
C VAL A 157 -15.25 19.52 -9.37
N MET A 158 -15.13 19.41 -10.69
CA MET A 158 -15.54 20.46 -11.63
C MET A 158 -17.04 20.75 -11.54
N GLU A 159 -17.90 19.73 -11.46
CA GLU A 159 -19.34 19.90 -11.23
C GLU A 159 -19.64 20.68 -9.93
N LYS A 160 -18.91 20.39 -8.85
CA LYS A 160 -19.06 21.10 -7.57
C LYS A 160 -18.59 22.54 -7.63
N ILE A 161 -17.51 22.82 -8.37
CA ILE A 161 -17.02 24.18 -8.61
C ILE A 161 -18.07 24.96 -9.40
N TRP A 162 -18.57 24.40 -10.49
CA TRP A 162 -19.61 25.01 -11.31
C TRP A 162 -20.87 25.32 -10.49
N GLU A 163 -21.34 24.36 -9.68
CA GLU A 163 -22.51 24.57 -8.81
C GLU A 163 -22.25 25.68 -7.78
N LYS A 164 -21.03 25.80 -7.26
CA LYS A 164 -20.67 26.87 -6.32
C LYS A 164 -20.64 28.24 -7.00
N GLU A 165 -20.08 28.33 -8.20
CA GLU A 165 -20.06 29.57 -9.00
C GLU A 165 -21.48 30.00 -9.39
N GLU A 166 -22.33 29.05 -9.77
CA GLU A 166 -23.71 29.33 -10.12
C GLU A 166 -24.52 29.82 -8.90
N LYS A 167 -24.27 29.26 -7.71
CA LYS A 167 -24.84 29.78 -6.45
C LYS A 167 -24.36 31.20 -6.18
N GLU A 168 -23.07 31.46 -6.36
CA GLU A 168 -22.49 32.78 -6.16
C GLU A 168 -23.12 33.82 -7.12
N ARG A 169 -23.34 33.45 -8.38
CA ARG A 169 -24.00 34.29 -9.38
C ARG A 169 -25.46 34.58 -9.03
N ARG A 170 -26.14 33.66 -8.35
CA ARG A 170 -27.55 33.77 -7.96
C ARG A 170 -27.77 34.23 -6.52
N LYS A 171 -26.70 34.42 -5.73
CA LYS A 171 -26.80 34.73 -4.29
C LYS A 171 -27.59 36.01 -4.00
N ASN A 172 -27.71 36.91 -4.97
CA ASN A 172 -28.44 38.17 -4.85
C ASN A 172 -29.83 38.15 -5.50
N ASN A 173 -30.23 37.01 -6.07
CA ASN A 173 -31.50 36.86 -6.78
C ASN A 173 -32.58 36.32 -5.83
N LEU A 174 -33.78 36.88 -5.93
CA LEU A 174 -34.99 36.29 -5.40
C LEU A 174 -36.06 36.19 -6.48
N ILE A 175 -37.00 35.26 -6.28
CA ILE A 175 -38.13 35.03 -7.15
C ILE A 175 -39.40 35.43 -6.41
N ILE A 176 -40.19 36.30 -7.03
CA ILE A 176 -41.51 36.72 -6.58
C ILE A 176 -42.57 36.03 -7.44
N PHE A 177 -43.48 35.30 -6.80
CA PHE A 177 -44.59 34.63 -7.47
C PHE A 177 -45.86 35.46 -7.36
N ASN A 178 -46.73 35.34 -8.37
CA ASN A 178 -48.07 35.94 -8.40
C ASN A 178 -48.11 37.47 -8.33
N VAL A 179 -47.06 38.16 -8.78
CA VAL A 179 -47.13 39.61 -9.02
C VAL A 179 -48.07 39.86 -10.20
N PRO A 180 -49.08 40.76 -10.08
CA PRO A 180 -49.96 41.14 -11.18
C PRO A 180 -49.15 41.51 -12.44
N GLU A 181 -49.59 41.09 -13.63
CA GLU A 181 -48.90 41.47 -14.86
C GLU A 181 -49.28 42.89 -15.27
N SER A 182 -48.32 43.63 -15.82
CA SER A 182 -48.59 44.92 -16.48
C SER A 182 -49.33 44.70 -17.80
N ASP A 183 -50.32 45.57 -18.05
CA ASP A 183 -51.11 45.62 -19.28
C ASP A 183 -50.53 46.59 -20.32
N LYS A 184 -49.38 47.21 -20.04
CA LYS A 184 -48.73 48.14 -20.99
C LYS A 184 -48.21 47.40 -22.21
N GLU A 185 -48.32 48.04 -23.38
CA GLU A 185 -47.86 47.45 -24.65
C GLU A 185 -46.33 47.48 -24.75
N ASP A 186 -45.72 48.62 -24.41
CA ASP A 186 -44.28 48.80 -24.54
C ASP A 186 -43.47 47.95 -23.54
N GLY A 187 -42.33 47.45 -23.98
CA GLY A 187 -41.46 46.62 -23.16
C GLY A 187 -40.79 47.38 -22.02
N LYS A 188 -40.40 48.64 -22.24
CA LYS A 188 -39.71 49.45 -21.23
C LYS A 188 -40.67 49.91 -20.15
N ASP A 189 -41.87 50.33 -20.53
CA ASP A 189 -42.87 50.78 -19.56
C ASP A 189 -43.36 49.64 -18.66
N ARG A 190 -43.45 48.41 -19.21
CA ARG A 190 -43.70 47.20 -18.42
C ARG A 190 -42.59 46.92 -17.41
N ALA A 191 -41.33 47.01 -17.84
CA ALA A 191 -40.19 46.77 -16.95
C ALA A 191 -40.12 47.81 -15.81
N LYS A 192 -40.45 49.07 -16.13
CA LYS A 192 -40.53 50.15 -15.13
C LYS A 192 -41.65 49.88 -14.12
N GLU A 193 -42.85 49.53 -14.59
CA GLU A 193 -43.99 49.21 -13.70
C GLU A 193 -43.72 47.98 -12.83
N ASP A 194 -43.09 46.94 -13.40
CA ASP A 194 -42.68 45.76 -12.63
C ASP A 194 -41.68 46.14 -11.51
N THR A 195 -40.78 47.08 -11.79
CA THR A 195 -39.81 47.59 -10.81
C THR A 195 -40.52 48.37 -9.71
N GLU A 196 -41.37 49.35 -10.07
CA GLU A 196 -42.17 50.14 -9.13
C GLU A 196 -43.08 49.25 -8.26
N THR A 197 -43.66 48.21 -8.85
CA THR A 197 -44.48 47.23 -8.12
C THR A 197 -43.66 46.46 -7.11
N CYS A 198 -42.46 46.01 -7.47
CA CYS A 198 -41.56 45.32 -6.54
C CYS A 198 -41.12 46.24 -5.40
N GLU A 199 -40.77 47.50 -5.71
CA GLU A 199 -40.40 48.50 -4.70
C GLU A 199 -41.56 48.78 -3.75
N HIS A 200 -42.77 48.97 -4.28
CA HIS A 200 -43.97 49.17 -3.45
C HIS A 200 -44.23 47.99 -2.51
N ILE A 201 -44.07 46.74 -2.99
CA ILE A 201 -44.20 45.56 -2.14
C ILE A 201 -43.13 45.58 -1.03
N PHE A 202 -41.87 45.89 -1.35
CA PHE A 202 -40.79 45.87 -0.37
C PHE A 202 -40.93 46.98 0.68
N VAL A 203 -41.23 48.21 0.27
CA VAL A 203 -41.36 49.35 1.17
C VAL A 203 -42.67 49.29 1.96
N HIS A 204 -43.83 49.22 1.29
CA HIS A 204 -45.11 49.43 1.96
C HIS A 204 -45.73 48.16 2.53
N LYS A 205 -45.39 46.98 2.00
CA LYS A 205 -46.00 45.71 2.44
C LYS A 205 -45.08 44.90 3.33
N LEU A 206 -43.77 44.96 3.10
CA LEU A 206 -42.78 44.26 3.92
C LEU A 206 -42.13 45.16 4.97
N GLU A 207 -42.22 46.49 4.81
CA GLU A 207 -41.56 47.50 5.67
C GLU A 207 -40.04 47.34 5.65
N VAL A 208 -39.49 47.06 4.46
CA VAL A 208 -38.04 46.94 4.25
C VAL A 208 -37.53 48.24 3.64
N GLU A 209 -36.62 48.89 4.35
CA GLU A 209 -35.94 50.11 3.92
C GLU A 209 -34.49 49.79 3.50
N ASN A 210 -33.81 50.76 2.88
CA ASN A 210 -32.39 50.69 2.53
C ASN A 210 -32.00 49.52 1.60
N PHE A 211 -32.85 49.19 0.63
CA PHE A 211 -32.52 48.22 -0.40
C PHE A 211 -32.29 48.92 -1.75
N LYS A 212 -31.54 48.27 -2.64
CA LYS A 212 -31.35 48.68 -4.02
C LYS A 212 -31.62 47.51 -4.94
N ILE A 213 -32.54 47.71 -5.89
CA ILE A 213 -32.84 46.74 -6.94
C ILE A 213 -31.92 47.02 -8.13
N GLU A 214 -31.15 46.01 -8.53
CA GLU A 214 -30.30 46.09 -9.73
C GLU A 214 -31.07 45.75 -11.01
N LYS A 215 -31.95 44.75 -10.92
CA LYS A 215 -32.62 44.19 -12.09
C LYS A 215 -33.93 43.51 -11.73
N VAL A 216 -34.95 43.74 -12.56
CA VAL A 216 -36.24 43.04 -12.50
C VAL A 216 -36.53 42.41 -13.86
N VAL A 217 -36.86 41.11 -13.86
CA VAL A 217 -37.16 40.36 -15.10
C VAL A 217 -38.28 39.36 -14.86
N ARG A 218 -39.31 39.36 -15.72
CA ARG A 218 -40.32 38.29 -15.75
C ARG A 218 -39.75 37.03 -16.40
N LEU A 219 -39.92 35.89 -15.72
CA LEU A 219 -39.50 34.58 -16.20
C LEU A 219 -40.57 33.94 -17.08
N ARG A 220 -40.16 33.22 -18.13
CA ARG A 220 -41.02 32.46 -19.07
C ARG A 220 -41.88 33.35 -20.00
N LYS A 221 -42.55 32.70 -20.97
CA LYS A 221 -43.48 33.33 -21.92
C LYS A 221 -44.83 33.62 -21.26
N LYS A 222 -45.47 34.74 -21.62
CA LYS A 222 -46.78 35.16 -21.08
C LYS A 222 -47.83 34.09 -21.36
N THR A 223 -48.61 33.73 -20.35
CA THR A 223 -49.70 32.75 -20.46
C THR A 223 -50.99 33.39 -19.96
N ILE A 224 -52.09 33.17 -20.68
CA ILE A 224 -53.39 33.77 -20.32
C ILE A 224 -53.85 33.21 -18.96
N GLY A 225 -54.21 34.10 -18.04
CA GLY A 225 -54.75 33.73 -16.72
C GLY A 225 -53.73 33.30 -15.67
N LYS A 226 -52.41 33.33 -15.96
CA LYS A 226 -51.37 33.02 -14.96
C LYS A 226 -50.27 34.08 -14.95
N SER A 227 -50.03 34.67 -13.77
CA SER A 227 -48.90 35.58 -13.57
C SER A 227 -47.57 34.83 -13.65
N ARG A 228 -46.63 35.39 -14.41
CA ARG A 228 -45.27 34.87 -14.48
C ARG A 228 -44.47 35.20 -13.22
N PRO A 229 -43.59 34.30 -12.76
CA PRO A 229 -42.63 34.61 -11.71
C PRO A 229 -41.72 35.77 -12.11
N THR A 230 -41.42 36.65 -11.18
CA THR A 230 -40.52 37.80 -11.36
C THR A 230 -39.20 37.52 -10.66
N LEU A 231 -38.10 37.52 -11.40
CA LEU A 231 -36.75 37.53 -10.84
C LEU A 231 -36.38 38.96 -10.48
N VAL A 232 -35.96 39.17 -9.25
CA VAL A 232 -35.46 40.45 -8.74
C VAL A 232 -34.04 40.23 -8.21
N LYS A 233 -33.08 40.99 -8.74
CA LYS A 233 -31.70 41.02 -8.27
C LYS A 233 -31.51 42.23 -7.38
N VAL A 234 -31.10 42.01 -6.15
CA VAL A 234 -30.76 43.07 -5.19
C VAL A 234 -29.24 43.22 -5.07
N GLU A 235 -28.75 44.37 -4.62
CA GLU A 235 -27.30 44.60 -4.49
C GLU A 235 -26.67 43.77 -3.37
N ASP A 236 -27.38 43.59 -2.25
CA ASP A 236 -26.87 42.92 -1.05
C ASP A 236 -27.59 41.60 -0.76
N GLU A 237 -26.79 40.55 -0.46
CA GLU A 237 -27.32 39.23 -0.10
C GLU A 237 -28.04 39.25 1.26
N GLY A 238 -27.54 40.02 2.22
CA GLY A 238 -28.17 40.19 3.53
C GLY A 238 -29.59 40.74 3.37
N MET A 239 -29.75 41.76 2.55
CA MET A 239 -31.05 42.35 2.21
C MET A 239 -31.98 41.36 1.50
N LYS A 240 -31.47 40.53 0.57
CA LYS A 240 -32.28 39.45 -0.03
C LYS A 240 -32.89 38.57 1.06
N TRP A 241 -32.08 38.09 2.00
CA TRP A 241 -32.57 37.22 3.08
C TRP A 241 -33.51 37.95 4.03
N HIS A 242 -33.26 39.23 4.31
CA HIS A 242 -34.16 40.07 5.09
C HIS A 242 -35.54 40.19 4.42
N ILE A 243 -35.60 40.53 3.13
CA ILE A 243 -36.83 40.60 2.32
C ILE A 243 -37.60 39.26 2.38
N ILE A 244 -36.91 38.14 2.11
CA ILE A 244 -37.54 36.82 2.15
C ILE A 244 -38.10 36.50 3.54
N SER A 245 -37.39 36.87 4.61
CA SER A 245 -37.83 36.63 5.99
C SER A 245 -39.11 37.39 6.35
N GLN A 246 -39.29 38.60 5.82
CA GLN A 246 -40.49 39.43 6.02
C GLN A 246 -41.68 38.95 5.18
N GLY A 247 -41.47 38.08 4.18
CA GLY A 247 -42.52 37.60 3.28
C GLY A 247 -43.75 36.99 3.95
N LYS A 248 -43.66 36.59 5.22
CA LYS A 248 -44.83 36.14 6.01
C LYS A 248 -45.88 37.25 6.21
N LYS A 249 -45.46 38.52 6.25
CA LYS A 249 -46.36 39.68 6.40
C LYS A 249 -47.39 39.77 5.27
N LEU A 250 -46.99 39.40 4.05
CA LEU A 250 -47.86 39.43 2.86
C LEU A 250 -49.13 38.58 3.04
N LYS A 251 -49.04 37.46 3.77
CA LYS A 251 -50.18 36.55 3.98
C LYS A 251 -51.32 37.16 4.80
N ASN A 252 -51.02 38.22 5.56
CA ASN A 252 -51.95 38.90 6.46
C ASN A 252 -52.43 40.25 5.89
N ASP A 253 -52.06 40.59 4.64
CA ASP A 253 -52.52 41.84 4.02
C ASP A 253 -54.03 41.81 3.73
N TYR A 254 -54.66 42.99 3.69
CA TYR A 254 -56.09 43.10 3.36
C TYR A 254 -56.37 42.82 1.88
N ASP A 255 -55.42 43.08 0.98
CA ASP A 255 -55.56 42.83 -0.45
C ASP A 255 -55.32 41.34 -0.78
N GLU A 256 -56.33 40.71 -1.37
CA GLU A 256 -56.28 39.31 -1.79
C GLU A 256 -55.15 39.04 -2.80
N LYS A 257 -54.84 40.01 -3.67
CA LYS A 257 -53.75 39.86 -4.65
C LYS A 257 -52.41 39.78 -3.95
N ILE A 258 -52.19 40.60 -2.93
CA ILE A 258 -50.95 40.62 -2.14
C ILE A 258 -50.79 39.35 -1.31
N ARG A 259 -51.88 38.83 -0.72
CA ARG A 259 -51.85 37.57 0.05
C ARG A 259 -51.38 36.36 -0.74
N LYS A 260 -51.60 36.36 -2.06
CA LYS A 260 -51.18 35.29 -2.97
C LYS A 260 -49.71 35.42 -3.39
N ILE A 261 -49.06 36.54 -3.11
CA ILE A 261 -47.65 36.76 -3.46
C ILE A 261 -46.76 35.87 -2.60
N GLY A 262 -45.84 35.16 -3.26
CA GLY A 262 -44.85 34.30 -2.61
C GLY A 262 -43.44 34.79 -2.90
N LEU A 263 -42.56 34.72 -1.90
CA LEU A 263 -41.13 35.01 -2.04
C LEU A 263 -40.33 33.73 -1.88
N SER A 264 -39.35 33.52 -2.75
CA SER A 264 -38.41 32.40 -2.69
C SER A 264 -37.01 32.85 -3.11
N PRO A 265 -35.93 32.26 -2.58
CA PRO A 265 -34.63 32.40 -3.20
C PRO A 265 -34.61 31.81 -4.63
N ASP A 266 -33.75 32.35 -5.50
CA ASP A 266 -33.46 31.77 -6.81
C ASP A 266 -32.45 30.62 -6.66
N LEU A 267 -32.98 29.41 -6.64
CA LEU A 267 -32.21 28.19 -6.42
C LEU A 267 -31.65 27.63 -7.73
N THR A 268 -30.49 26.97 -7.67
CA THR A 268 -29.95 26.21 -8.81
C THR A 268 -30.87 25.03 -9.17
N LYS A 269 -30.68 24.44 -10.35
CA LYS A 269 -31.47 23.25 -10.75
C LYS A 269 -31.27 22.10 -9.75
N ALA A 270 -30.05 21.87 -9.29
CA ALA A 270 -29.73 20.85 -8.30
C ALA A 270 -30.43 21.13 -6.96
N GLU A 271 -30.40 22.37 -6.48
CA GLU A 271 -31.10 22.77 -5.24
C GLU A 271 -32.62 22.68 -5.37
N GLN A 272 -33.19 22.98 -6.54
CA GLN A 272 -34.62 22.82 -6.80
C GLN A 272 -35.04 21.35 -6.76
N GLN A 273 -34.27 20.48 -7.40
CA GLN A 273 -34.50 19.03 -7.39
C GLN A 273 -34.43 18.46 -5.97
N GLU A 274 -33.41 18.84 -5.20
CA GLU A 274 -33.26 18.40 -3.82
C GLU A 274 -34.40 18.92 -2.93
N ASN A 275 -34.79 20.19 -3.08
CA ASN A 275 -35.95 20.72 -2.35
C ASN A 275 -37.26 20.04 -2.75
N GLN A 276 -37.43 19.67 -4.02
CA GLN A 276 -38.60 18.90 -4.46
C GLN A 276 -38.59 17.50 -3.84
N ARG A 277 -37.43 16.82 -3.83
CA ARG A 277 -37.25 15.53 -3.17
C ARG A 277 -37.62 15.61 -1.68
N LEU A 278 -37.11 16.60 -0.97
CA LEU A 278 -37.44 16.82 0.44
C LEU A 278 -38.93 17.07 0.66
N ARG A 279 -39.59 17.80 -0.24
CA ARG A 279 -41.04 18.05 -0.18
C ARG A 279 -41.86 16.79 -0.40
N ASN A 280 -41.46 15.93 -1.34
CA ASN A 280 -42.12 14.65 -1.58
C ASN A 280 -42.03 13.75 -0.34
N ILE A 281 -40.83 13.60 0.22
CA ILE A 281 -40.63 12.80 1.44
C ILE A 281 -41.40 13.42 2.63
N LEU A 282 -41.44 14.75 2.74
CA LEU A 282 -42.21 15.44 3.77
C LEU A 282 -43.70 15.11 3.66
N GLU A 283 -44.25 15.07 2.45
CA GLU A 283 -45.64 14.73 2.21
C GLU A 283 -45.96 13.28 2.62
N GLU A 284 -45.10 12.33 2.25
CA GLU A 284 -45.20 10.93 2.67
C GLU A 284 -45.19 10.80 4.20
N LYS A 285 -44.27 11.49 4.88
CA LYS A 285 -44.21 11.48 6.34
C LYS A 285 -45.42 12.11 7.00
N LYS A 286 -45.97 13.18 6.42
CA LYS A 286 -47.22 13.78 6.90
C LYS A 286 -48.40 12.82 6.77
N LYS A 287 -48.44 11.97 5.74
CA LYS A 287 -49.46 10.91 5.60
C LYS A 287 -49.36 9.84 6.69
N GLN A 288 -48.15 9.57 7.18
CA GLN A 288 -47.90 8.64 8.29
C GLN A 288 -48.27 9.23 9.67
N GLY A 289 -48.61 10.52 9.74
CA GLY A 289 -48.89 11.23 10.99
C GLY A 289 -47.65 11.88 11.61
N GLY A 290 -47.90 12.77 12.57
CA GLY A 290 -46.87 13.55 13.27
C GLY A 290 -46.52 14.89 12.60
N MET A 291 -45.84 15.74 13.36
CA MET A 291 -45.50 17.10 12.96
C MET A 291 -44.15 17.18 12.26
N TRP A 292 -44.13 16.92 10.95
CA TRP A 292 -42.90 17.00 10.16
C TRP A 292 -42.69 18.38 9.53
N LYS A 293 -41.43 18.84 9.48
CA LYS A 293 -41.03 20.02 8.70
C LYS A 293 -39.64 19.88 8.08
N ILE A 294 -39.41 20.63 7.00
CA ILE A 294 -38.07 20.81 6.43
C ILE A 294 -37.39 21.96 7.17
N GLN A 295 -36.23 21.71 7.75
CA GLN A 295 -35.40 22.72 8.41
C GLN A 295 -33.93 22.51 8.02
N ARG A 296 -33.29 23.57 7.48
CA ARG A 296 -31.87 23.56 7.05
C ARG A 296 -31.52 22.37 6.14
N GLY A 297 -32.36 22.11 5.13
CA GLY A 297 -32.15 21.04 4.15
C GLY A 297 -32.37 19.62 4.69
N ARG A 298 -33.03 19.46 5.85
CA ARG A 298 -33.31 18.15 6.46
C ARG A 298 -34.75 18.06 6.90
N ILE A 299 -35.31 16.85 6.90
CA ILE A 299 -36.65 16.57 7.41
C ILE A 299 -36.55 16.21 8.89
N ILE A 300 -37.24 16.96 9.72
CA ILE A 300 -37.25 16.77 11.19
C ILE A 300 -38.67 16.51 11.67
N ASN A 301 -38.78 15.67 12.70
CA ASN A 301 -40.03 15.43 13.41
C ASN A 301 -40.09 16.41 14.59
N LEU A 302 -41.14 17.20 14.73
CA LEU A 302 -41.31 18.12 15.85
C LEU A 302 -41.82 17.42 17.12
N ASP A 303 -42.39 16.23 16.99
CA ASP A 303 -42.90 15.46 18.13
C ASP A 303 -41.76 14.81 18.93
N VAL A 304 -40.57 14.73 18.33
CA VAL A 304 -39.39 14.13 18.93
C VAL A 304 -38.41 15.24 19.33
N PRO A 305 -37.84 15.25 20.54
CA PRO A 305 -36.79 16.19 20.90
C PRO A 305 -35.58 16.10 19.95
N TYR A 306 -34.98 17.24 19.59
CA TYR A 306 -33.88 17.33 18.60
C TYR A 306 -32.71 16.36 18.89
N TRP A 307 -32.35 16.19 20.17
CA TRP A 307 -31.25 15.33 20.60
C TRP A 307 -31.51 13.83 20.38
N GLN A 308 -32.77 13.39 20.30
CA GLN A 308 -33.12 12.01 19.95
C GLN A 308 -33.11 11.76 18.43
N GLN A 309 -33.23 12.82 17.64
CA GLN A 309 -33.26 12.73 16.17
C GLN A 309 -31.86 12.67 15.55
N THR A 310 -30.86 13.20 16.27
CA THR A 310 -29.46 13.13 15.84
C THR A 310 -28.81 11.90 16.47
N ASN A 311 -28.09 11.08 15.69
CA ASN A 311 -27.32 9.91 16.18
C ASN A 311 -26.29 10.22 17.32
N TYR A 312 -26.17 11.47 17.76
CA TYR A 312 -25.43 11.89 18.95
C TYR A 312 -25.98 11.34 20.27
N GLY A 313 -27.18 10.73 20.28
CA GLY A 313 -27.73 10.05 21.46
C GLY A 313 -27.04 8.74 21.83
N GLN A 314 -26.31 8.11 20.91
CA GLN A 314 -25.37 7.04 21.24
C GLN A 314 -24.04 7.67 21.63
N LYS A 315 -23.96 8.28 22.82
CA LYS A 315 -22.65 8.43 23.44
C LYS A 315 -22.12 7.00 23.61
N PRO A 316 -20.96 6.62 23.03
CA PRO A 316 -20.32 5.38 23.41
C PRO A 316 -20.22 5.42 24.94
N GLN A 317 -20.82 4.44 25.60
CA GLN A 317 -20.59 4.22 27.02
C GLN A 317 -19.10 3.91 27.14
N TYR A 318 -18.27 4.94 27.29
CA TYR A 318 -16.92 4.79 27.79
C TYR A 318 -17.10 4.31 29.22
N GLN A 319 -17.18 2.98 29.38
CA GLN A 319 -16.98 2.35 30.67
C GLN A 319 -15.54 2.70 31.08
N TYR A 320 -15.41 3.74 31.90
CA TYR A 320 -14.22 3.97 32.70
C TYR A 320 -14.10 2.77 33.65
N GLN A 321 -13.51 1.68 33.18
CA GLN A 321 -13.00 0.64 34.04
C GLN A 321 -11.78 1.25 34.74
N TYR A 322 -12.02 1.84 35.91
CA TYR A 322 -10.96 2.11 36.87
C TYR A 322 -10.32 0.77 37.23
N ARG A 323 -9.22 0.43 36.54
CA ARG A 323 -8.30 -0.61 36.96
C ARG A 323 -7.64 -0.12 38.25
N ARG A 324 -8.27 -0.39 39.40
CA ARG A 324 -7.61 -0.34 40.70
C ARG A 324 -6.47 -1.35 40.66
N GLN A 325 -5.25 -0.90 40.34
CA GLN A 325 -4.07 -1.63 40.71
C GLN A 325 -3.88 -1.44 42.22
N SER A 326 -4.10 -2.52 42.95
CA SER A 326 -3.67 -2.67 44.33
C SER A 326 -2.14 -2.67 44.36
N THR A 327 -1.52 -1.54 44.68
CA THR A 327 -0.13 -1.53 45.15
C THR A 327 -0.16 -1.53 46.67
N ASN A 328 0.08 -2.72 47.24
CA ASN A 328 0.50 -2.86 48.62
C ASN A 328 1.90 -2.24 48.77
N GLU A 329 1.99 -1.29 49.69
CA GLU A 329 3.04 -1.09 50.69
C GLU A 329 4.52 -1.32 50.29
N THR A 330 5.33 -0.27 50.37
CA THR A 330 6.38 -0.07 51.40
C THR A 330 7.32 1.10 51.02
N GLY A 331 7.76 1.88 52.03
CA GLY A 331 8.83 2.88 51.93
C GLY A 331 8.33 4.33 51.90
N SER A 332 8.20 5.02 53.03
CA SER A 332 9.26 5.77 53.73
C SER A 332 9.87 6.93 52.93
N GLY A 333 9.64 8.15 53.40
CA GLY A 333 10.68 9.19 53.42
C GLY A 333 10.63 10.27 52.34
N THR A 334 10.37 11.48 52.82
CA THR A 334 11.01 12.75 52.42
C THR A 334 10.64 13.45 51.10
N GLU A 335 10.05 14.64 51.31
CA GLU A 335 10.33 15.93 50.65
C GLU A 335 9.71 16.26 49.28
N ARG A 336 8.86 17.30 49.32
CA ARG A 336 8.39 18.09 48.16
C ARG A 336 9.51 18.99 47.64
N PRO A 337 9.61 19.18 46.32
CA PRO A 337 10.03 20.44 45.74
C PRO A 337 8.89 21.13 44.98
N LYS A 338 8.86 22.46 45.12
CA LYS A 338 7.99 23.39 44.40
C LYS A 338 8.42 23.52 42.92
N PRO A 339 7.52 23.93 42.01
CA PRO A 339 7.86 24.15 40.62
C PRO A 339 8.57 25.51 40.46
N THR A 340 9.72 25.52 39.79
CA THR A 340 10.37 26.75 39.33
C THR A 340 10.40 26.74 37.81
N GLN A 341 9.78 27.75 37.22
CA GLN A 341 9.93 28.12 35.82
C GLN A 341 11.38 28.58 35.59
N THR A 342 12.01 28.24 34.46
CA THR A 342 12.86 29.17 33.67
C THR A 342 13.13 28.61 32.27
N ARG A 343 13.17 29.56 31.36
CA ARG A 343 13.31 29.58 29.89
C ARG A 343 14.73 29.28 29.39
N GLN A 344 14.81 29.14 28.05
CA GLN A 344 15.98 29.30 27.14
C GLN A 344 16.88 28.07 26.99
N ALA A 345 16.80 27.35 25.86
CA ALA A 345 17.37 27.65 24.53
C ALA A 345 18.90 27.45 24.49
N ILE A 346 19.39 26.50 23.66
CA ILE A 346 20.63 26.56 22.85
C ILE A 346 20.70 25.34 21.91
N ARG A 347 20.78 25.67 20.61
CA ARG A 347 21.54 25.13 19.47
C ARG A 347 21.85 23.62 19.32
N GLN A 348 21.42 23.12 18.16
CA GLN A 348 22.21 22.48 17.09
C GLN A 348 23.47 21.69 17.48
N THR A 349 23.40 20.37 17.32
CA THR A 349 24.47 19.56 16.72
C THR A 349 23.83 18.44 15.90
N GLU A 350 24.34 18.28 14.69
CA GLU A 350 24.05 17.23 13.72
C GLU A 350 24.61 15.89 14.20
N GLU A 351 23.89 14.78 13.96
CA GLU A 351 24.47 13.49 13.56
C GLU A 351 23.36 12.52 13.09
N PRO A 352 23.61 11.69 12.05
CA PRO A 352 22.60 10.83 11.46
C PRO A 352 22.59 9.45 12.12
N GLY A 353 21.43 9.05 12.66
CA GLY A 353 21.27 7.77 13.34
C GLY A 353 20.04 7.00 12.87
N ASN A 354 20.26 6.07 11.95
CA ASN A 354 19.67 4.72 11.94
C ASN A 354 18.12 4.62 11.98
N LEU A 355 17.48 4.67 10.81
CA LEU A 355 16.08 4.27 10.65
C LEU A 355 16.01 2.75 10.42
N GLN A 356 15.64 2.03 11.47
CA GLN A 356 15.12 0.67 11.38
C GLN A 356 13.74 0.72 10.71
N GLU A 357 13.70 0.30 9.45
CA GLU A 357 12.49 0.13 8.65
C GLU A 357 11.68 -1.06 9.20
N GLN A 358 10.66 -0.75 10.00
CA GLN A 358 9.65 -1.72 10.42
C GLN A 358 8.71 -1.98 9.26
N GLN A 359 8.94 -3.10 8.56
CA GLN A 359 7.99 -3.68 7.62
C GLN A 359 6.72 -4.06 8.39
N ARG A 360 5.62 -3.35 8.13
CA ARG A 360 4.27 -3.79 8.48
C ARG A 360 3.68 -4.49 7.27
N GLU A 361 3.49 -5.81 7.39
CA GLU A 361 2.72 -6.60 6.44
C GLU A 361 1.25 -6.11 6.41
N PRO A 362 0.62 -5.93 5.23
CA PRO A 362 -0.82 -5.78 5.16
C PRO A 362 -1.51 -7.15 5.21
N ARG A 363 -2.33 -7.30 6.26
CA ARG A 363 -3.26 -8.40 6.51
C ARG A 363 -4.27 -8.49 5.35
N MET A 364 -4.23 -9.58 4.59
CA MET A 364 -5.28 -9.91 3.62
C MET A 364 -6.55 -10.35 4.35
N GLU A 365 -7.61 -9.55 4.26
CA GLU A 365 -8.98 -10.00 4.50
C GLU A 365 -9.75 -9.90 3.19
N THR A 366 -9.87 -11.04 2.53
CA THR A 366 -10.77 -11.28 1.40
C THR A 366 -12.12 -11.73 1.93
N GLN A 367 -13.17 -10.94 1.67
CA GLN A 367 -14.53 -11.44 1.53
C GLN A 367 -15.08 -10.93 0.20
N LEU A 368 -15.00 -11.80 -0.80
CA LEU A 368 -15.73 -11.68 -2.06
C LEU A 368 -17.15 -12.23 -1.82
N GLN A 369 -18.15 -11.39 -2.06
CA GLN A 369 -19.50 -11.83 -2.38
C GLN A 369 -19.65 -11.71 -3.90
N GLU A 370 -19.67 -12.86 -4.57
CA GLU A 370 -20.04 -13.00 -5.97
C GLU A 370 -21.55 -12.77 -6.11
N GLN A 371 -21.94 -11.86 -6.99
CA GLN A 371 -23.27 -11.86 -7.59
C GLN A 371 -23.09 -11.91 -9.11
N GLU A 372 -23.42 -13.08 -9.65
CA GLU A 372 -23.65 -13.34 -11.05
C GLU A 372 -24.83 -12.47 -11.54
N LEU A 373 -24.59 -11.62 -12.53
CA LEU A 373 -25.64 -11.21 -13.47
C LEU A 373 -25.10 -11.41 -14.88
N ASN A 374 -25.48 -12.56 -15.41
CA ASN A 374 -25.28 -12.96 -16.77
C ASN A 374 -26.18 -12.15 -17.69
N GLU A 375 -25.59 -11.81 -18.83
CA GLU A 375 -26.17 -11.10 -19.95
C GLU A 375 -27.34 -11.89 -20.55
N ASN A 376 -28.40 -11.19 -20.95
CA ASN A 376 -29.24 -11.61 -22.05
C ASN A 376 -29.58 -10.37 -22.87
N GLY A 377 -28.82 -10.20 -23.94
CA GLY A 377 -29.13 -9.27 -25.01
C GLY A 377 -30.35 -9.72 -25.79
N ASN A 378 -31.13 -8.76 -26.24
CA ASN A 378 -31.79 -8.77 -27.54
C ASN A 378 -32.39 -7.37 -27.73
N TRP A 379 -32.32 -6.82 -28.93
CA TRP A 379 -33.34 -6.00 -29.61
C TRP A 379 -32.71 -5.11 -30.69
N ASN A 380 -33.10 -5.43 -31.92
CA ASN A 380 -33.30 -4.56 -33.08
C ASN A 380 -32.13 -4.28 -34.04
N THR A 381 -31.97 -5.24 -34.95
CA THR A 381 -31.82 -4.98 -36.39
C THR A 381 -33.09 -4.39 -37.00
N THR A 382 -32.91 -3.39 -37.87
CA THR A 382 -33.70 -2.97 -39.06
C THR A 382 -34.02 -1.47 -39.06
N ARG A 383 -33.41 -0.71 -39.99
CA ARG A 383 -34.12 0.03 -41.06
C ARG A 383 -33.22 1.05 -41.79
N ASP A 384 -33.47 1.10 -43.09
CA ASP A 384 -33.39 2.25 -44.00
C ASP A 384 -32.01 2.68 -44.53
N GLU A 385 -31.54 1.99 -45.60
CA GLU A 385 -30.76 2.63 -46.67
C GLU A 385 -31.35 2.21 -48.03
N GLU A 386 -32.22 3.06 -48.58
CA GLU A 386 -32.74 2.99 -49.95
C GLU A 386 -32.43 4.34 -50.64
N GLU A 387 -31.59 4.24 -51.67
CA GLU A 387 -31.57 4.99 -52.93
C GLU A 387 -31.63 6.54 -52.96
N ARG A 388 -30.59 7.13 -53.59
CA ARG A 388 -30.69 8.11 -54.70
C ARG A 388 -29.30 8.33 -55.33
N GLU A 389 -29.11 7.84 -56.54
CA GLU A 389 -29.11 8.61 -57.81
C GLU A 389 -27.74 9.21 -58.13
N ASP A 390 -26.94 8.47 -58.92
CA ASP A 390 -25.95 9.10 -59.81
C ASP A 390 -25.57 8.14 -60.96
N GLN A 391 -26.12 8.37 -62.15
CA GLN A 391 -25.56 8.01 -63.45
C GLN A 391 -26.43 8.62 -64.58
N GLY A 392 -25.76 9.32 -65.48
CA GLY A 392 -26.37 10.34 -66.35
C GLY A 392 -26.83 9.90 -67.73
N ASN A 393 -27.40 10.87 -68.44
CA ASN A 393 -27.21 11.15 -69.87
C ASN A 393 -27.75 12.56 -70.18
#